data_AF-A0A4R3AA77-F1
#
_entry.id   AF-A0A4R3AA77-F1
#
_cell.length_a   1.000
_cell.length_b   1.000
_cell.length_c   1.000
_cell.angle_alpha   90.00
_cell.angle_beta   90.00
_cell.angle_gamma   90.00
#
_symmetry.space_group_name_H-M   'P 1'
#
loop_
_entity.id
_entity.type
_entity.pdbx_description
1 polymer ?
#
loop_
_entity_poly.entity_id
_entity_poly.type
_entity_poly.pdbx_seq_one_letter_code
_entity_poly.pdbx_strand_id
1 'polypeptide(L)' 'MMLSKNLKYLRAQKGISQREIAADLTITRARYAKYEEALSEPPIEVLLKLCQYHQISIDTLITVDLKNLDQKTELIENS' A
#
# COMPACT_ATOMS: atom_id res chain seq x y z
N MET A 1 9.41 -8.92 1.16
CA MET A 1 7.93 -8.83 1.33
C MET A 1 7.38 -7.84 0.31
N MET A 2 6.16 -8.01 -0.19
CA MET A 2 5.58 -7.11 -1.21
C MET A 2 5.06 -5.79 -0.63
N LEU A 3 4.95 -5.70 0.70
CA LEU A 3 4.35 -4.58 1.41
C LEU A 3 4.80 -3.21 0.92
N SER A 4 6.09 -2.88 0.96
CA SER A 4 6.58 -1.52 0.62
C SER A 4 6.22 -1.09 -0.81
N LYS A 5 6.35 -2.02 -1.76
CA LYS A 5 5.99 -1.82 -3.17
C LYS A 5 4.48 -1.62 -3.32
N ASN A 6 3.68 -2.43 -2.63
CA ASN A 6 2.22 -2.35 -2.65
C ASN A 6 1.72 -1.05 -2.01
N LEU A 7 2.29 -0.61 -0.89
CA LEU A 7 1.93 0.67 -0.26
C LEU A 7 2.17 1.84 -1.20
N LYS A 8 3.36 1.88 -1.83
CA LYS A 8 3.69 2.93 -2.81
C LYS A 8 2.78 2.89 -4.02
N TYR A 9 2.47 1.70 -4.53
CA TYR A 9 1.58 1.50 -5.66
C TYR A 9 0.16 1.97 -5.35
N LEU A 10 -0.44 1.47 -4.27
CA LEU A 10 -1.80 1.80 -3.87
C LEU A 10 -1.97 3.30 -3.55
N ARG A 11 -0.96 3.91 -2.93
CA ARG A 11 -0.96 5.36 -2.70
C ARG A 11 -0.94 6.14 -4.02
N ALA A 12 -0.08 5.73 -4.96
CA ALA A 12 0.00 6.37 -6.27
C ALA A 12 -1.29 6.21 -7.08
N GLN A 13 -1.95 5.05 -7.02
CA GLN A 13 -3.27 4.81 -7.63
C GLN A 13 -4.35 5.77 -7.09
N LYS A 14 -4.31 6.08 -5.77
CA LYS A 14 -5.20 7.07 -5.17
C LYS A 14 -4.85 8.53 -5.50
N GLY A 15 -3.70 8.80 -6.12
CA GLY A 15 -3.26 10.16 -6.47
C GLY A 15 -2.87 11.04 -5.28
N ILE A 16 -2.64 10.47 -4.10
CA ILE A 16 -2.36 11.22 -2.86
C ILE A 16 -0.87 11.20 -2.48
N SER A 17 -0.43 12.21 -1.75
CA SER A 17 0.92 12.33 -1.21
C SER A 17 1.14 11.43 0.01
N GLN A 18 2.42 11.20 0.36
CA GLN A 18 2.79 10.51 1.60
C GLN A 18 2.31 11.25 2.85
N ARG A 19 2.09 12.57 2.77
CA ARG A 19 1.61 13.38 3.89
C ARG A 19 0.13 13.15 4.14
N GLU A 20 -0.67 13.07 3.08
CA GLU A 20 -2.12 12.85 3.16
C GLU A 20 -2.44 11.49 3.75
N ILE A 21 -1.89 10.40 3.20
CA ILE A 21 -2.13 9.07 3.76
C ILE A 21 -1.59 8.92 5.19
N ALA A 22 -0.46 9.56 5.53
CA ALA A 22 0.04 9.54 6.90
C ALA A 22 -0.93 10.24 7.86
N ALA A 23 -1.55 11.35 7.45
CA ALA A 23 -2.58 12.03 8.22
C ALA A 23 -3.81 11.13 8.42
N ASP A 24 -4.29 10.47 7.36
CA ASP A 24 -5.41 9.53 7.41
C ASP A 24 -5.15 8.35 8.37
N LEU A 25 -3.91 7.87 8.41
CA LEU A 25 -3.48 6.78 9.31
C LEU A 25 -3.15 7.27 10.74
N THR A 26 -3.16 8.59 10.97
CA THR A 26 -2.75 9.24 12.22
C THR A 26 -1.30 8.92 12.61
N ILE A 27 -0.38 8.98 11.63
CA ILE A 27 1.07 8.81 11.81
C ILE A 27 1.84 9.95 11.16
N THR A 28 3.14 10.04 11.43
CA THR A 28 3.98 11.06 10.77
C THR A 28 4.30 10.65 9.32
N ARG A 29 4.44 11.65 8.44
CA ARG A 29 4.88 11.43 7.05
C ARG A 29 6.22 10.69 6.97
N ALA A 30 7.16 11.00 7.86
CA ALA A 30 8.46 10.31 7.92
C ALA A 30 8.31 8.83 8.29
N ARG A 31 7.39 8.49 9.21
CA ARG A 31 7.09 7.10 9.57
C ARG A 31 6.50 6.33 8.40
N TYR A 32 5.53 6.93 7.69
CA TYR A 32 4.94 6.33 6.50
C TYR A 32 5.97 6.14 5.37
N ALA A 33 6.84 7.13 5.13
CA ALA A 33 7.89 7.04 4.11
C ALA A 33 8.82 5.84 4.33
N LYS A 34 9.21 5.56 5.59
CA LYS A 34 10.01 4.37 5.92
C LYS A 34 9.32 3.05 5.55
N TYR A 35 7.98 3.00 5.57
CA TYR A 35 7.24 1.82 5.13
C TYR A 35 7.31 1.64 3.61
N GLU A 36 7.14 2.72 2.84
CA GLU A 36 7.29 2.66 1.37
C GLU A 36 8.73 2.37 0.91
N GLU A 37 9.71 2.73 1.73
CA GLU A 37 11.14 2.53 1.46
C GLU A 37 11.69 1.20 2.03
N ALA A 38 10.84 0.39 2.69
CA ALA A 38 11.22 -0.83 3.39
C ALA A 38 12.32 -0.63 4.46
N LEU A 39 12.41 0.56 5.05
CA LEU A 39 13.36 0.90 6.12
C LEU A 39 12.83 0.52 7.51
N SER A 40 11.53 0.27 7.63
CA SER A 40 10.91 -0.27 8.85
C SER A 40 9.62 -0.99 8.49
N GLU A 41 9.21 -1.94 9.32
CA GLU A 41 7.90 -2.58 9.20
C GLU A 41 6.84 -1.80 10.01
N PRO A 42 5.60 -1.66 9.51
CA PRO A 42 4.50 -1.10 10.29
C PRO A 42 4.11 -2.06 11.41
N PRO A 43 3.83 -1.57 12.64
CA PRO A 43 3.24 -2.42 13.66
C PRO A 43 1.84 -2.88 13.22
N ILE A 44 1.36 -3.97 13.83
CA ILE A 44 0.10 -4.63 13.44
C ILE A 44 -1.09 -3.65 13.39
N GLU A 45 -1.17 -2.69 14.32
CA GLU A 45 -2.23 -1.67 14.34
C GLU A 45 -2.22 -0.77 13.09
N VAL A 46 -1.03 -0.35 12.63
CA VAL A 46 -0.89 0.45 11.41
C VAL A 46 -1.16 -0.41 10.19
N LEU A 47 -0.74 -1.68 10.21
CA LEU A 47 -1.01 -2.62 9.12
C LEU A 47 -2.51 -2.87 8.95
N LEU A 48 -3.27 -3.02 10.04
CA LEU A 48 -4.73 -3.12 10.02
C LEU A 48 -5.38 -1.85 9.46
N LYS A 49 -4.92 -0.65 9.87
CA LYS A 49 -5.41 0.62 9.30
C LYS A 49 -5.15 0.71 7.80
N LEU A 50 -3.98 0.27 7.32
CA LEU A 50 -3.64 0.22 5.90
C LEU A 50 -4.58 -0.72 5.13
N CYS A 51 -4.83 -1.92 5.67
CA CYS A 51 -5.76 -2.88 5.09
C CYS A 51 -7.18 -2.30 4.99
N GLN A 52 -7.67 -1.64 6.04
CA GLN A 52 -8.97 -0.97 6.05
C GLN A 52 -9.03 0.20 5.05
N TYR A 53 -8.00 1.04 5.02
CA TYR A 53 -7.91 2.21 4.15
C TYR A 53 -7.92 1.83 2.66
N HIS A 54 -7.28 0.72 2.31
CA HIS A 54 -7.21 0.21 0.94
C HIS A 54 -8.26 -0.86 0.64
N GLN A 55 -9.04 -1.30 1.62
CA GLN A 55 -10.06 -2.35 1.49
C GLN A 55 -9.49 -3.66 0.92
N ILE A 56 -8.30 -4.06 1.37
CA ILE A 56 -7.64 -5.31 0.97
C ILE A 56 -7.24 -6.14 2.19
N SER A 57 -7.09 -7.44 1.99
CA SER A 57 -6.61 -8.33 3.05
C SER A 57 -5.12 -8.11 3.35
N ILE A 58 -4.70 -8.44 4.57
CA ILE A 58 -3.29 -8.40 4.97
C ILE A 58 -2.43 -9.34 4.11
N ASP A 59 -2.93 -10.54 3.79
CA ASP A 59 -2.22 -11.51 2.96
C ASP A 59 -1.93 -10.90 1.58
N THR A 60 -2.97 -10.41 0.91
CA THR A 60 -2.85 -9.72 -0.37
C THR A 60 -1.84 -8.57 -0.32
N LEU A 61 -1.90 -7.76 0.74
CA LEU A 61 -1.01 -6.60 0.89
C LEU A 61 0.47 -7.01 1.03
N ILE A 62 0.80 -8.17 1.61
CA ILE A 62 2.19 -8.56 1.90
C ILE A 62 2.77 -9.62 0.96
N THR A 63 1.94 -10.44 0.31
CA THR A 63 2.37 -11.57 -0.53
C THR A 63 2.21 -11.34 -2.04
N VAL A 64 1.23 -10.54 -2.47
CA VAL A 64 0.88 -10.37 -3.89
C VAL A 64 1.57 -9.15 -4.49
N ASP A 65 1.99 -9.22 -5.75
CA ASP A 65 2.41 -8.04 -6.51
C ASP A 65 1.23 -7.37 -7.19
N LEU A 66 0.66 -6.38 -6.49
CA LEU A 66 -0.57 -5.70 -6.91
C LEU A 66 -0.41 -4.96 -8.24
N LYS A 67 0.78 -4.38 -8.49
CA LYS A 67 1.04 -3.70 -9.75
C LYS A 67 0.95 -4.67 -10.93
N ASN A 68 1.53 -5.86 -10.78
CA ASN A 68 1.49 -6.89 -11.82
C ASN A 68 0.10 -7.54 -11.95
N LEU A 69 -0.64 -7.68 -10.85
CA LEU A 69 -2.01 -8.21 -10.87
C LEU A 69 -2.95 -7.29 -11.66
N ASP A 70 -2.91 -5.98 -11.39
CA ASP A 70 -3.79 -5.01 -12.03
C ASP A 70 -3.51 -4.94 -13.54
N GLN A 71 -2.23 -4.91 -13.93
CA GLN A 71 -1.81 -4.98 -15.34
C GLN A 71 -2.29 -6.24 -16.05
N LYS A 72 -2.26 -7.40 -15.38
CA LYS A 72 -2.74 -8.66 -15.96
C LYS A 72 -4.26 -8.64 -16.16
N THR A 73 -5.00 -8.01 -15.26
CA THR A 73 -6.45 -7.89 -15.36
C THR A 73 -6.84 -7.00 -16.54
N GLU A 74 -6.17 -5.85 -16.71
CA GLU A 74 -6.35 -4.97 -17.87
C GLU A 74 -6.10 -5.68 -19.21
N LEU A 75 -5.09 -6.55 -19.29
CA LEU A 75 -4.80 -7.31 -20.51
C LEU A 75 -5.92 -8.30 -20.88
N ILE A 76 -6.58 -8.91 -19.89
CA ILE A 76 -7.68 -9.85 -20.11
C ILE A 76 -8.94 -9.10 -20.57
N GLU A 77 -9.22 -7.94 -19.98
CA GLU A 77 -10.41 -7.13 -20.33
C GLU A 77 -10.31 -6.48 -21.71
N ASN A 78 -9.09 -6.27 -22.22
CA ASN A 78 -8.83 -5.69 -23.54
C ASN A 78 -8.56 -6.74 -24.65
N SER A 79 -8.74 -8.04 -24.36
CA SER A 79 -8.59 -9.16 -25.31
C SER A 79 -9.95 -9.69 -25.76
#